data_AF-A0A1M4VC56-F1
#
_entry.id   AF-A0A1M4VC56-F1
#
_cell.length_a   1.000
_cell.length_b   1.000
_cell.length_c   1.000
_cell.angle_alpha   90.00
_cell.angle_beta   90.00
_cell.angle_gamma   90.00
#
_symmetry.space_group_name_H-M   'P 1'
#
loop_
_entity.id
_entity.type
_entity.pdbx_description
1 polymer ?
#
loop_
_entity_poly.entity_id
_entity_poly.type
_entity_poly.pdbx_seq_one_letter_code
_entity_poly.pdbx_strand_id
1 'polypeptide(L)'
;MATMATMARATLLASSTLLLLAACGTSPQGYGLMAERNTAAQAQEQLQAAEQATQVDTAQTYLDLIAQMQQAGQWYASLAHTDAFDQEHGARPESQILRADALRSTGQFAAAQLHYLSLLGTANTSTRLQARARHGLGLLHASQGQYTQALEQLEQARRLHPIDPNILSDIAYAYMLNGYLETARIPVQQAAQLAPGNARVQLNLALYWLAAGEPAQAHRLLQRLAQPAAPNTPPLVPNASAAMLQPQLALIQKAVADRLYAQSLATSLRTRAQTAPAPAASAPSVQSTSATPAAARPTTSEDTGTGTNPATSAPPPAPPPAPTVETPPSVTRSSMPSHPPAQAVRADADDSNHYRN
;
A
#
# COMPACT_ATOMS: atom_id res chain seq x y z
N MET A 1 8.35 73.00 -34.92
CA MET A 1 7.70 74.02 -35.77
C MET A 1 6.22 73.68 -35.84
N ALA A 2 5.40 74.38 -35.05
CA ALA A 2 4.40 75.37 -35.52
C ALA A 2 3.04 74.68 -35.81
N THR A 3 2.09 74.63 -34.86
CA THR A 3 1.09 75.65 -34.44
C THR A 3 0.07 76.05 -35.50
N MET A 4 -1.21 76.04 -35.05
CA MET A 4 -2.39 76.81 -35.47
C MET A 4 -3.35 76.23 -36.53
N ALA A 5 -4.62 76.05 -36.12
CA ALA A 5 -5.78 76.89 -36.50
C ALA A 5 -7.09 76.18 -36.05
N THR A 6 -7.76 76.51 -34.94
CA THR A 6 -8.71 77.62 -34.63
C THR A 6 -9.89 77.87 -35.59
N MET A 7 -11.07 77.96 -34.94
CA MET A 7 -12.35 78.60 -35.32
C MET A 7 -13.34 77.76 -36.15
N ALA A 8 -14.52 77.35 -35.64
CA ALA A 8 -15.67 78.08 -35.05
C ALA A 8 -16.64 78.65 -36.09
N ARG A 9 -17.94 78.54 -35.76
CA ARG A 9 -19.18 79.00 -36.45
C ARG A 9 -19.85 77.95 -37.34
N ALA A 10 -21.16 77.85 -37.45
CA ALA A 10 -22.30 78.41 -36.72
C ALA A 10 -23.55 77.67 -37.22
N THR A 11 -24.50 77.45 -36.30
CA THR A 11 -25.96 77.42 -36.50
C THR A 11 -26.52 77.15 -37.90
N LEU A 12 -27.18 76.01 -38.06
CA LEU A 12 -28.35 75.88 -38.94
C LEU A 12 -29.40 75.02 -38.23
N LEU A 13 -30.42 75.69 -37.68
CA LEU A 13 -31.72 75.10 -37.41
C LEU A 13 -32.36 74.77 -38.76
N ALA A 14 -32.66 73.50 -39.00
CA ALA A 14 -33.61 73.08 -40.01
C ALA A 14 -34.54 72.04 -39.41
N SER A 15 -35.79 72.45 -39.31
CA SER A 15 -36.92 71.79 -38.73
C SER A 15 -37.39 70.59 -39.55
N SER A 16 -38.13 69.72 -38.86
CA SER A 16 -39.25 68.91 -39.37
C SER A 16 -38.95 67.73 -40.31
N THR A 17 -38.97 66.53 -39.74
CA THR A 17 -39.90 65.48 -40.19
C THR A 17 -40.27 64.56 -39.02
N LEU A 18 -41.52 64.72 -38.59
CA LEU A 18 -42.24 63.87 -37.66
C LEU A 18 -42.72 62.65 -38.45
N LEU A 19 -42.32 61.43 -38.10
CA LEU A 19 -43.11 60.23 -38.43
C LEU A 19 -42.92 59.16 -37.35
N LEU A 20 -43.82 59.23 -36.37
CA LEU A 20 -44.54 58.15 -35.72
C LEU A 20 -43.91 56.74 -35.78
N LEU A 21 -43.34 56.32 -34.65
CA LEU A 21 -43.55 54.98 -34.14
C LEU A 21 -43.99 55.07 -32.68
N ALA A 22 -45.29 54.87 -32.49
CA ALA A 22 -45.89 54.58 -31.21
C ALA A 22 -45.41 53.20 -30.74
N ALA A 23 -44.65 53.20 -29.65
CA ALA A 23 -44.52 52.06 -28.76
C ALA A 23 -44.58 52.59 -27.31
N CYS A 24 -45.77 52.97 -26.87
CA CYS A 24 -46.14 52.77 -25.47
C CYS A 24 -46.16 51.25 -25.25
N GLY A 25 -45.70 50.64 -24.18
CA GLY A 25 -45.22 51.15 -22.91
C GLY A 25 -45.24 49.93 -21.98
N THR A 26 -44.08 49.46 -21.58
CA THR A 26 -43.91 48.55 -20.45
C THR A 26 -42.53 48.85 -19.88
N SER A 27 -42.50 49.58 -18.78
CA SER A 27 -41.30 49.70 -17.96
C SER A 27 -40.93 48.30 -17.46
N PRO A 28 -39.76 47.72 -17.78
CA PRO A 28 -39.34 46.48 -17.16
C PRO A 28 -38.88 46.80 -15.74
N GLN A 29 -39.83 46.85 -14.80
CA GLN A 29 -39.52 46.70 -13.39
C GLN A 29 -39.05 45.25 -13.20
N GLY A 30 -37.74 45.03 -13.10
CA GLY A 30 -37.21 43.77 -12.56
C GLY A 30 -36.03 43.10 -13.28
N TYR A 31 -35.40 43.71 -14.28
CA TYR A 31 -34.16 43.17 -14.88
C TYR A 31 -32.95 43.97 -14.40
N GLY A 32 -32.44 43.67 -13.20
CA GLY A 32 -31.19 44.26 -12.71
C GLY A 32 -30.77 43.68 -11.37
N LEU A 33 -31.72 43.45 -10.46
CA LEU A 33 -31.39 43.02 -9.10
C LEU A 33 -31.12 41.51 -8.96
N MET A 34 -31.46 40.68 -9.96
CA MET A 34 -31.16 39.24 -9.97
C MET A 34 -29.87 38.90 -10.73
N ALA A 35 -29.55 39.62 -11.82
CA ALA A 35 -28.30 39.43 -12.55
C ALA A 35 -27.09 39.90 -11.73
N GLU A 36 -27.20 41.05 -11.05
CA GLU A 36 -26.15 41.57 -10.17
C GLU A 36 -26.00 40.79 -8.86
N ARG A 37 -27.09 40.25 -8.28
CA ARG A 37 -27.00 39.35 -7.11
C ARG A 37 -26.30 38.05 -7.44
N ASN A 38 -26.55 37.50 -8.63
CA ASN A 38 -25.91 36.26 -9.06
C ASN A 38 -24.42 36.46 -9.39
N THR A 39 -24.03 37.60 -9.97
CA THR A 39 -22.61 37.91 -10.23
C THR A 39 -21.84 38.25 -8.96
N ALA A 40 -22.45 38.94 -7.99
CA ALA A 40 -21.82 39.23 -6.70
C ALA A 40 -21.61 37.97 -5.86
N ALA A 41 -22.60 37.06 -5.83
CA ALA A 41 -22.47 35.77 -5.15
C ALA A 41 -21.39 34.90 -5.80
N GLN A 42 -21.35 34.84 -7.14
CA GLN A 42 -20.30 34.13 -7.88
C GLN A 42 -18.91 34.75 -7.68
N ALA A 43 -18.81 36.07 -7.61
CA ALA A 43 -17.55 36.75 -7.32
C ALA A 43 -17.06 36.48 -5.90
N GLN A 44 -17.97 36.45 -4.91
CA GLN A 44 -17.63 36.05 -3.54
C GLN A 44 -17.19 34.59 -3.46
N GLU A 45 -17.87 33.69 -4.16
CA GLU A 45 -17.50 32.27 -4.22
C GLU A 45 -16.13 32.07 -4.88
N GLN A 46 -15.84 32.81 -5.94
CA GLN A 46 -14.52 32.80 -6.59
C GLN A 46 -13.42 33.38 -5.69
N LEU A 47 -13.71 34.44 -4.94
CA LEU A 47 -12.76 35.00 -3.97
C LEU A 47 -12.52 34.05 -2.80
N GLN A 48 -13.55 33.41 -2.27
CA GLN A 48 -13.41 32.38 -1.23
C GLN A 48 -12.64 31.16 -1.75
N ALA A 49 -12.91 30.72 -2.97
CA ALA A 49 -12.14 29.65 -3.60
C ALA A 49 -10.68 30.05 -3.83
N ALA A 50 -10.41 31.31 -4.19
CA ALA A 50 -9.06 31.84 -4.33
C ALA A 50 -8.34 32.02 -2.98
N GLU A 51 -9.05 32.42 -1.94
CA GLU A 51 -8.56 32.53 -0.55
C GLU A 51 -8.27 31.14 0.02
N GLN A 52 -9.16 30.17 -0.17
CA GLN A 52 -8.91 28.76 0.18
C GLN A 52 -7.73 28.18 -0.62
N ALA A 53 -7.59 28.55 -1.89
CA ALA A 53 -6.43 28.16 -2.70
C ALA A 53 -5.12 28.80 -2.25
N THR A 54 -5.17 29.94 -1.55
CA THR A 54 -4.01 30.59 -0.92
C THR A 54 -3.83 30.26 0.55
N GLN A 55 -4.81 29.61 1.19
CA GLN A 55 -4.74 29.19 2.59
C GLN A 55 -3.83 27.97 2.70
N VAL A 56 -2.68 28.14 3.35
CA VAL A 56 -1.80 27.01 3.69
C VAL A 56 -2.55 26.13 4.67
N ASP A 57 -2.91 24.92 4.25
CA ASP A 57 -3.45 23.89 5.14
C ASP A 57 -2.37 23.53 6.18
N THR A 58 -2.50 24.10 7.36
CA THR A 58 -1.56 23.92 8.48
C THR A 58 -1.48 22.46 8.90
N ALA A 59 -2.59 21.72 8.81
CA ALA A 59 -2.61 20.31 9.13
C ALA A 59 -1.86 19.49 8.07
N GLN A 60 -2.07 19.77 6.78
CA GLN A 60 -1.30 19.10 5.72
C GLN A 60 0.19 19.40 5.84
N THR A 61 0.56 20.65 6.14
CA THR A 61 1.96 21.03 6.35
C THR A 61 2.60 20.25 7.50
N TYR A 62 1.86 20.01 8.60
CA TYR A 62 2.34 19.20 9.71
C TYR A 62 2.48 17.72 9.31
N LEU A 63 1.53 17.15 8.56
CA LEU A 63 1.67 15.78 8.04
C LEU A 63 2.89 15.62 7.12
N ASP A 64 3.20 16.62 6.31
CA ASP A 64 4.38 16.62 5.44
C ASP A 64 5.68 16.64 6.26
N LEU A 65 5.72 17.40 7.36
CA LEU A 65 6.82 17.36 8.33
C LEU A 65 6.98 15.95 8.91
N ILE A 66 5.89 15.33 9.37
CA ILE A 66 5.93 13.96 9.90
C ILE A 66 6.47 12.98 8.84
N ALA A 67 6.02 13.10 7.59
CA ALA A 67 6.50 12.28 6.48
C ALA A 67 8.00 12.52 6.20
N GLN A 68 8.47 13.77 6.26
CA GLN A 68 9.89 14.10 6.11
C GLN A 68 10.74 13.47 7.22
N MET A 69 10.25 13.47 8.46
CA MET A 69 10.93 12.80 9.58
C MET A 69 11.07 11.30 9.32
N GLN A 70 10.04 10.65 8.76
CA GLN A 70 10.10 9.24 8.36
C GLN A 70 11.14 8.99 7.27
N GLN A 71 11.21 9.86 6.25
CA GLN A 71 12.22 9.78 5.20
C GLN A 71 13.64 9.93 5.75
N ALA A 72 13.81 10.75 6.79
CA ALA A 72 15.07 10.92 7.52
C ALA A 72 15.36 9.77 8.52
N GLY A 73 14.49 8.76 8.62
CA GLY A 73 14.63 7.63 9.55
C GLY A 73 14.33 7.97 11.00
N GLN A 74 13.75 9.13 11.29
CA GLN A 74 13.42 9.61 12.63
C GLN A 74 12.08 9.04 13.12
N TRP A 75 11.96 7.70 13.14
CA TRP A 75 10.70 7.00 13.39
C TRP A 75 10.09 7.26 14.77
N TYR A 76 10.91 7.31 15.83
CA TYR A 76 10.42 7.60 17.19
C TYR A 76 9.87 9.02 17.32
N ALA A 77 10.53 9.98 16.69
CA ALA A 77 10.08 11.37 16.70
C ALA A 77 8.81 11.52 15.85
N SER A 78 8.76 10.89 14.67
CA SER A 78 7.55 10.82 13.85
C SER A 78 6.36 10.25 14.62
N LEU A 79 6.56 9.19 15.42
CA LEU A 79 5.51 8.62 16.26
C LEU A 79 4.94 9.65 17.25
N ALA A 80 5.81 10.36 17.97
CA ALA A 80 5.38 11.41 18.90
C ALA A 80 4.62 12.55 18.18
N HIS A 81 5.06 12.96 16.99
CA HIS A 81 4.35 13.98 16.22
C HIS A 81 3.00 13.50 15.68
N THR A 82 2.83 12.21 15.37
CA THR A 82 1.50 11.70 15.02
C THR A 82 0.52 11.75 16.19
N ASP A 83 1.00 11.57 17.43
CA ASP A 83 0.18 11.71 18.63
C ASP A 83 -0.19 13.16 18.91
N ALA A 84 0.77 14.08 18.79
CA ALA A 84 0.53 15.52 18.93
C ALA A 84 -0.44 16.04 17.86
N PHE A 85 -0.24 15.64 16.60
CA PHE A 85 -1.11 16.00 15.49
C PHE A 85 -2.56 15.58 15.74
N ASP A 86 -2.78 14.34 16.18
CA ASP A 86 -4.13 13.84 16.43
C ASP A 86 -4.82 14.55 17.59
N GLN A 87 -4.07 15.01 18.60
CA GLN A 87 -4.61 15.80 19.71
C GLN A 87 -5.06 17.20 19.27
N GLU A 88 -4.31 17.83 18.36
CA GLU A 88 -4.58 19.20 17.90
C GLU A 88 -5.60 19.26 16.77
N HIS A 89 -5.50 18.34 15.81
CA HIS A 89 -6.23 18.39 14.54
C HIS A 89 -7.24 17.25 14.36
N GLY A 90 -7.33 16.32 15.32
CA GLY A 90 -8.16 15.13 15.26
C GLY A 90 -7.56 14.03 14.38
N ALA A 91 -7.80 12.78 14.80
CA ALA A 91 -7.36 11.59 14.09
C ALA A 91 -7.98 11.50 12.68
N ARG A 92 -7.14 11.28 11.67
CA ARG A 92 -7.53 11.15 10.27
C ARG A 92 -6.72 10.06 9.55
N PRO A 93 -7.17 9.54 8.39
CA PRO A 93 -6.48 8.45 7.70
C PRO A 93 -4.99 8.73 7.42
N GLU A 94 -4.63 9.98 7.13
CA GLU A 94 -3.27 10.40 6.82
C GLU A 94 -2.33 10.34 8.03
N SER A 95 -2.78 10.77 9.22
CA SER A 95 -1.96 10.65 10.44
C SER A 95 -1.87 9.21 10.91
N GLN A 96 -2.96 8.44 10.76
CA GLN A 96 -3.02 7.03 11.14
C GLN A 96 -2.07 6.15 10.31
N ILE A 97 -1.94 6.39 9.00
CA ILE A 97 -0.98 5.63 8.18
C ILE A 97 0.47 5.94 8.58
N LEU A 98 0.76 7.21 8.90
CA LEU A 98 2.08 7.63 9.36
C LEU A 98 2.40 7.00 10.72
N ARG A 99 1.44 6.95 11.65
CA ARG A 99 1.59 6.26 12.93
C ARG A 99 1.88 4.77 12.72
N ALA A 100 1.11 4.11 11.85
CA ALA A 100 1.30 2.68 11.55
C ALA A 100 2.71 2.40 11.00
N ASP A 101 3.21 3.25 10.10
CA ASP A 101 4.57 3.14 9.56
C ASP A 101 5.64 3.33 10.64
N ALA A 102 5.47 4.30 11.55
CA ALA A 102 6.39 4.52 12.66
C ALA A 102 6.37 3.36 13.66
N LEU A 103 5.19 2.83 14.00
CA LEU A 103 5.04 1.65 14.86
C LEU A 103 5.72 0.42 14.26
N ARG A 104 5.56 0.18 12.95
CA ARG A 104 6.23 -0.93 12.25
C ARG A 104 7.76 -0.75 12.29
N SER A 105 8.25 0.45 12.02
CA SER A 105 9.70 0.74 12.01
C SER A 105 10.33 0.72 13.41
N THR A 106 9.55 0.91 14.47
CA THR A 106 9.99 0.84 15.87
C THR A 106 9.74 -0.51 16.54
N GLY A 107 9.32 -1.54 15.77
CA GLY A 107 9.16 -2.92 16.25
C GLY A 107 7.83 -3.21 16.96
N GLN A 108 6.92 -2.24 17.02
CA GLN A 108 5.59 -2.38 17.64
C GLN A 108 4.60 -3.03 16.65
N PHE A 109 4.93 -4.24 16.19
CA PHE A 109 4.25 -4.87 15.05
C PHE A 109 2.76 -5.11 15.28
N ALA A 110 2.35 -5.60 16.46
CA ALA A 110 0.94 -5.84 16.74
C ALA A 110 0.11 -4.54 16.66
N ALA A 111 0.62 -3.44 17.21
CA ALA A 111 -0.04 -2.14 17.13
C ALA A 111 -0.08 -1.63 15.68
N ALA A 112 1.04 -1.71 14.95
CA ALA A 112 1.10 -1.31 13.54
C ALA A 112 0.05 -2.04 12.69
N GLN A 113 -0.08 -3.36 12.89
CA GLN A 113 -1.06 -4.19 12.19
C GLN A 113 -2.49 -3.71 12.44
N LEU A 114 -2.85 -3.38 13.69
CA LEU A 114 -4.18 -2.87 14.01
C LEU A 114 -4.48 -1.55 13.30
N HIS A 115 -3.53 -0.61 13.26
CA HIS A 115 -3.70 0.66 12.55
C HIS A 115 -3.83 0.48 11.04
N TYR A 116 -3.06 -0.42 10.42
CA TYR A 116 -3.24 -0.71 9.00
C TYR A 116 -4.62 -1.34 8.72
N LEU A 117 -5.07 -2.28 9.56
CA LEU A 117 -6.39 -2.90 9.41
C LEU A 117 -7.53 -1.90 9.59
N SER A 118 -7.42 -0.95 10.53
CA SER A 118 -8.45 0.07 10.73
C SER A 118 -8.62 0.95 9.48
N LEU A 119 -7.53 1.28 8.78
CA LEU A 119 -7.57 2.09 7.55
C LEU A 119 -8.29 1.38 6.40
N LEU A 120 -8.30 0.05 6.40
CA LEU A 120 -9.00 -0.76 5.40
C LEU A 120 -10.49 -0.93 5.72
N GLY A 121 -10.90 -0.70 6.97
CA GLY A 121 -12.29 -0.77 7.41
C GLY A 121 -13.07 0.54 7.37
N THR A 122 -12.39 1.68 7.18
CA THR A 122 -13.02 3.01 7.16
C THR A 122 -13.45 3.41 5.75
N ALA A 123 -14.73 3.78 5.60
CA ALA A 123 -15.35 4.08 4.30
C ALA A 123 -14.71 5.28 3.55
N ASN A 124 -14.10 6.22 4.29
CA ASN A 124 -13.54 7.45 3.72
C ASN A 124 -12.03 7.36 3.40
N THR A 125 -11.42 6.17 3.44
CA THR A 125 -10.00 6.01 3.11
C THR A 125 -9.79 6.01 1.60
N SER A 126 -8.95 6.92 1.11
CA SER A 126 -8.59 6.97 -0.32
C SER A 126 -7.93 5.67 -0.80
N THR A 127 -8.13 5.31 -2.07
CA THR A 127 -7.52 4.12 -2.69
C THR A 127 -6.01 4.06 -2.52
N ARG A 128 -5.34 5.23 -2.58
CA ARG A 128 -3.89 5.34 -2.36
C ARG A 128 -3.49 4.96 -0.94
N LEU A 129 -4.24 5.41 0.07
CA LEU A 129 -4.00 5.06 1.47
C LEU A 129 -4.30 3.58 1.74
N GLN A 130 -5.34 3.02 1.14
CA GLN A 130 -5.61 1.58 1.22
C GLN A 130 -4.45 0.76 0.62
N ALA A 131 -3.89 1.19 -0.52
CA ALA A 131 -2.71 0.57 -1.11
C ALA A 131 -1.50 0.62 -0.16
N ARG A 132 -1.23 1.78 0.45
CA ARG A 132 -0.14 1.95 1.43
C ARG A 132 -0.36 1.10 2.69
N ALA A 133 -1.59 0.97 3.18
CA ALA A 133 -1.90 0.11 4.32
C ALA A 133 -1.67 -1.38 4.00
N ARG A 134 -2.14 -1.85 2.83
CA ARG A 134 -1.86 -3.21 2.34
C ARG A 134 -0.36 -3.45 2.16
N HIS A 135 0.36 -2.47 1.62
CA HIS A 135 1.82 -2.52 1.49
C HIS A 135 2.49 -2.67 2.86
N GLY A 136 2.10 -1.86 3.84
CA GLY A 136 2.60 -1.94 5.22
C GLY A 136 2.35 -3.29 5.90
N LEU A 137 1.15 -3.88 5.73
CA LEU A 137 0.85 -5.24 6.18
C LEU A 137 1.74 -6.28 5.49
N GLY A 138 1.97 -6.13 4.19
CA GLY A 138 2.89 -6.97 3.43
C GLY A 138 4.32 -6.93 3.99
N LEU A 139 4.83 -5.74 4.29
CA LEU A 139 6.15 -5.55 4.91
C LEU A 139 6.22 -6.18 6.32
N LEU A 140 5.14 -6.11 7.09
CA LEU A 140 5.06 -6.70 8.42
C LEU A 140 5.07 -8.23 8.37
N HIS A 141 4.32 -8.85 7.47
CA HIS A 141 4.40 -10.29 7.25
C HIS A 141 5.79 -10.70 6.76
N ALA A 142 6.40 -9.93 5.87
CA ALA A 142 7.75 -10.20 5.38
C ALA A 142 8.80 -10.16 6.49
N SER A 143 8.72 -9.20 7.42
CA SER A 143 9.66 -9.11 8.56
C SER A 143 9.52 -10.29 9.53
N GLN A 144 8.37 -10.96 9.54
CA GLN A 144 8.10 -12.17 10.32
C GLN A 144 8.43 -13.47 9.55
N GLY A 145 9.01 -13.38 8.35
CA GLY A 145 9.32 -14.53 7.50
C GLY A 145 8.09 -15.18 6.84
N GLN A 146 6.91 -14.56 6.94
CA GLN A 146 5.64 -15.05 6.41
C GLN A 146 5.46 -14.62 4.94
N TYR A 147 6.37 -15.04 4.06
CA TYR A 147 6.46 -14.50 2.70
C TYR A 147 5.22 -14.73 1.84
N THR A 148 4.48 -15.82 2.06
CA THR A 148 3.21 -16.07 1.35
C THR A 148 2.15 -15.05 1.72
N GLN A 149 1.98 -14.74 3.01
CA GLN A 149 1.04 -13.73 3.49
C GLN A 149 1.49 -12.33 3.08
N ALA A 150 2.81 -12.08 3.09
CA ALA A 150 3.38 -10.84 2.58
C ALA A 150 3.00 -10.61 1.11
N LEU A 151 3.21 -11.61 0.24
CA LEU A 151 2.86 -11.53 -1.17
C LEU A 151 1.36 -11.31 -1.37
N GLU A 152 0.49 -11.94 -0.58
CA GLU A 152 -0.95 -11.70 -0.68
C GLU A 152 -1.31 -10.22 -0.46
N GLN A 153 -0.79 -9.61 0.62
CA GLN A 153 -1.06 -8.20 0.92
C GLN A 153 -0.43 -7.26 -0.11
N LEU A 154 0.81 -7.53 -0.54
CA LEU A 154 1.49 -6.73 -1.54
C LEU A 154 0.80 -6.80 -2.91
N GLU A 155 0.28 -7.96 -3.29
CA GLU A 155 -0.50 -8.12 -4.53
C GLU A 155 -1.82 -7.34 -4.48
N GLN A 156 -2.48 -7.31 -3.33
CA GLN A 156 -3.65 -6.44 -3.12
C GLN A 156 -3.26 -4.97 -3.21
N ALA A 157 -2.11 -4.57 -2.64
CA ALA A 157 -1.59 -3.21 -2.78
C ALA A 157 -1.32 -2.85 -4.25
N ARG A 158 -0.70 -3.75 -5.02
CA ARG A 158 -0.45 -3.59 -6.46
C ARG A 158 -1.73 -3.43 -7.28
N ARG A 159 -2.80 -4.15 -6.94
CA ARG A 159 -4.10 -3.97 -7.61
C ARG A 159 -4.67 -2.56 -7.43
N LEU A 160 -4.43 -1.95 -6.27
CA LEU A 160 -4.87 -0.59 -5.95
C LEU A 160 -3.95 0.48 -6.55
N HIS A 161 -2.64 0.20 -6.63
CA HIS A 161 -1.65 1.14 -7.17
C HIS A 161 -0.60 0.41 -8.04
N PRO A 162 -0.90 0.11 -9.31
CA PRO A 162 -0.12 -0.83 -10.12
C PRO A 162 1.26 -0.32 -10.58
N ILE A 163 1.47 1.00 -10.55
CA ILE A 163 2.71 1.65 -11.00
C ILE A 163 3.58 2.14 -9.84
N ASP A 164 3.33 1.69 -8.60
CA ASP A 164 4.19 2.06 -7.47
C ASP A 164 5.51 1.25 -7.51
N PRO A 165 6.67 1.90 -7.71
CA PRO A 165 7.96 1.20 -7.76
C PRO A 165 8.33 0.55 -6.43
N ASN A 166 7.89 1.09 -5.28
CA ASN A 166 8.18 0.52 -3.97
C ASN A 166 7.41 -0.80 -3.78
N ILE A 167 6.12 -0.82 -4.12
CA ILE A 167 5.29 -2.03 -4.04
C ILE A 167 5.86 -3.11 -4.97
N LEU A 168 6.19 -2.76 -6.22
CA LEU A 168 6.77 -3.71 -7.18
C LEU A 168 8.12 -4.27 -6.72
N SER A 169 8.98 -3.42 -6.14
CA SER A 169 10.27 -3.84 -5.60
C SER A 169 10.11 -4.77 -4.40
N ASP A 170 9.19 -4.46 -3.49
CA ASP A 170 8.93 -5.26 -2.30
C ASP A 170 8.24 -6.59 -2.65
N ILE A 171 7.40 -6.63 -3.70
CA ILE A 171 6.89 -7.89 -4.29
C ILE A 171 8.03 -8.76 -4.82
N ALA A 172 8.95 -8.19 -5.60
CA ALA A 172 10.08 -8.93 -6.12
C ALA A 172 10.96 -9.47 -4.98
N TYR A 173 11.24 -8.63 -3.98
CA TYR A 173 12.02 -9.02 -2.82
C TYR A 173 11.36 -10.15 -2.03
N ALA A 174 10.05 -10.07 -1.81
CA ALA A 174 9.27 -11.14 -1.17
C ALA A 174 9.28 -12.44 -2.01
N TYR A 175 9.19 -12.36 -3.34
CA TYR A 175 9.34 -13.54 -4.21
C TYR A 175 10.73 -14.17 -4.07
N MET A 176 11.80 -13.37 -4.05
CA MET A 176 13.18 -13.88 -3.87
C MET A 176 13.35 -14.55 -2.51
N LEU A 177 12.88 -13.92 -1.42
CA LEU A 177 12.93 -14.50 -0.07
C LEU A 177 12.05 -15.73 0.10
N ASN A 178 10.97 -15.83 -0.67
CA ASN A 178 10.16 -17.03 -0.73
C ASN A 178 10.82 -18.12 -1.60
N GLY A 179 11.86 -17.83 -2.38
CA GLY A 179 12.53 -18.76 -3.31
C GLY A 179 11.94 -18.81 -4.73
N TYR A 180 11.02 -17.90 -5.09
CA TYR A 180 10.41 -17.79 -6.42
C TYR A 180 11.24 -16.84 -7.29
N LEU A 181 12.51 -17.20 -7.50
CA LEU A 181 13.48 -16.30 -8.13
C LEU A 181 13.06 -15.87 -9.54
N GLU A 182 12.61 -16.82 -10.38
CA GLU A 182 12.13 -16.52 -11.74
C GLU A 182 10.95 -15.55 -11.75
N THR A 183 10.01 -15.68 -10.80
CA THR A 183 8.83 -14.81 -10.69
C THR A 183 9.20 -13.39 -10.28
N ALA A 184 10.32 -13.21 -9.58
CA ALA A 184 10.80 -11.89 -9.15
C ALA A 184 11.33 -11.02 -10.30
N ARG A 185 11.68 -11.62 -11.45
CA ARG A 185 12.35 -10.94 -12.58
C ARG A 185 11.60 -9.72 -13.10
N ILE A 186 10.32 -9.88 -13.42
CA ILE A 186 9.55 -8.81 -14.06
C ILE A 186 9.29 -7.65 -13.08
N PRO A 187 8.78 -7.90 -11.85
CA PRO A 187 8.50 -6.81 -10.92
C PRO A 187 9.75 -6.01 -10.51
N VAL A 188 10.91 -6.66 -10.34
CA VAL A 188 12.15 -5.93 -9.98
C VAL A 188 12.64 -5.03 -11.10
N GLN A 189 12.53 -5.48 -12.36
CA GLN A 189 12.90 -4.69 -13.53
C GLN A 189 11.96 -3.50 -13.73
N GLN A 190 10.65 -3.72 -13.58
CA GLN A 190 9.65 -2.65 -13.64
C GLN A 190 9.91 -1.59 -12.57
N ALA A 191 10.13 -2.01 -11.32
CA ALA A 191 10.43 -1.10 -10.23
C ALA A 191 11.67 -0.24 -10.52
N ALA A 192 12.75 -0.86 -10.99
CA ALA A 192 14.01 -0.17 -11.29
C ALA A 192 13.90 0.83 -12.45
N GLN A 193 13.03 0.56 -13.44
CA GLN A 193 12.75 1.49 -14.54
C GLN A 193 11.82 2.64 -14.11
N LEU A 194 10.85 2.37 -13.24
CA LEU A 194 9.94 3.39 -12.70
C LEU A 194 10.64 4.33 -11.70
N ALA A 195 11.67 3.85 -11.00
CA ALA A 195 12.42 4.64 -10.02
C ALA A 195 13.94 4.48 -10.17
N PRO A 196 14.55 5.04 -11.23
CA PRO A 196 16.00 4.95 -11.44
C PRO A 196 16.81 5.63 -10.32
N GLY A 197 16.25 6.66 -9.67
CA GLY A 197 16.88 7.38 -8.56
C GLY A 197 16.62 6.81 -7.17
N ASN A 198 15.98 5.64 -7.04
CA ASN A 198 15.69 5.05 -5.73
C ASN A 198 16.73 3.98 -5.38
N ALA A 199 17.63 4.30 -4.44
CA ALA A 199 18.73 3.43 -4.03
C ALA A 199 18.26 2.03 -3.59
N ARG A 200 17.18 1.95 -2.80
CA ARG A 200 16.62 0.67 -2.32
C ARG A 200 16.15 -0.22 -3.47
N VAL A 201 15.44 0.37 -4.44
CA VAL A 201 14.96 -0.35 -5.62
C VAL A 201 16.12 -0.84 -6.48
N GLN A 202 17.13 -0.01 -6.69
CA GLN A 202 18.31 -0.39 -7.46
C GLN A 202 19.14 -1.48 -6.76
N LEU A 203 19.26 -1.43 -5.43
CA LEU A 203 19.90 -2.48 -4.64
C LEU A 203 19.15 -3.81 -4.74
N ASN A 204 17.82 -3.80 -4.73
CA ASN A 204 17.01 -5.00 -4.94
C ASN A 204 17.20 -5.60 -6.35
N LEU A 205 17.41 -4.77 -7.38
CA LEU A 205 17.78 -5.26 -8.72
C LEU A 205 19.17 -5.90 -8.75
N ALA A 206 20.16 -5.27 -8.10
CA ALA A 206 21.49 -5.86 -7.98
C ALA A 206 21.45 -7.19 -7.22
N LEU A 207 20.67 -7.27 -6.14
CA LEU A 207 20.47 -8.48 -5.36
C LEU A 207 19.81 -9.59 -6.18
N TYR A 208 18.80 -9.25 -6.99
CA TYR A 208 18.18 -10.18 -7.93
C TYR A 208 19.22 -10.78 -8.89
N TRP A 209 20.04 -9.95 -9.53
CA TRP A 209 21.07 -10.44 -10.46
C TRP A 209 22.12 -11.32 -9.79
N LEU A 210 22.51 -11.00 -8.55
CA LEU A 210 23.41 -11.87 -7.78
C LEU A 210 22.76 -13.23 -7.50
N ALA A 211 21.49 -13.24 -7.09
CA ALA A 211 20.75 -14.47 -6.83
C ALA A 211 20.49 -15.29 -8.10
N ALA A 212 20.28 -14.62 -9.24
CA ALA A 212 20.06 -15.23 -10.55
C ALA A 212 21.34 -15.78 -11.20
N GLY A 213 22.50 -15.70 -10.53
CA GLY A 213 23.77 -16.16 -11.09
C GLY A 213 24.32 -15.23 -12.18
N GLU A 214 23.91 -13.96 -12.20
CA GLU A 214 24.36 -12.92 -13.14
C GLU A 214 25.22 -11.84 -12.45
N PRO A 215 26.30 -12.20 -11.72
CA PRO A 215 27.04 -11.24 -10.91
C PRO A 215 27.67 -10.12 -11.75
N ALA A 216 28.05 -10.38 -13.00
CA ALA A 216 28.59 -9.34 -13.88
C ALA A 216 27.61 -8.20 -14.16
N GLN A 217 26.29 -8.47 -14.18
CA GLN A 217 25.28 -7.42 -14.34
C GLN A 217 25.14 -6.61 -13.03
N ALA A 218 25.07 -7.30 -11.90
CA ALA A 218 25.02 -6.67 -10.58
C ALA A 218 26.21 -5.75 -10.31
N HIS A 219 27.45 -6.23 -10.54
CA HIS A 219 28.66 -5.44 -10.29
C HIS A 219 28.73 -4.21 -11.20
N ARG A 220 28.39 -4.34 -12.50
CA ARG A 220 28.33 -3.18 -13.41
C ARG A 220 27.29 -2.16 -12.99
N LEU A 221 26.13 -2.61 -12.48
CA LEU A 221 25.13 -1.69 -11.93
C LEU A 221 25.67 -0.98 -10.70
N LEU A 222 26.15 -1.71 -9.70
CA LEU A 222 26.66 -1.13 -8.45
C LEU A 222 27.80 -0.15 -8.70
N GLN A 223 28.74 -0.47 -9.58
CA GLN A 223 29.82 0.44 -10.00
C GLN A 223 29.31 1.74 -10.63
N ARG A 224 28.22 1.68 -11.39
CA ARG A 224 27.60 2.87 -11.99
C ARG A 224 26.89 3.71 -10.92
N LEU A 225 26.17 3.07 -10.01
CA LEU A 225 25.42 3.76 -8.96
C LEU A 225 26.31 4.37 -7.87
N ALA A 226 27.53 3.86 -7.75
CA ALA A 226 28.55 4.38 -6.86
C ALA A 226 29.37 5.55 -7.46
N GLN A 227 29.15 5.87 -8.73
CA GLN A 227 29.64 7.10 -9.32
C GLN A 227 28.65 8.24 -9.04
N PRO A 228 29.11 9.40 -8.54
CA PRO A 228 28.25 10.56 -8.35
C PRO A 228 27.75 11.08 -9.70
N ALA A 229 26.48 11.45 -9.77
CA ALA A 229 25.86 11.92 -11.01
C ALA A 229 26.33 13.34 -11.39
N ALA A 230 26.75 14.13 -10.41
CA ALA A 230 27.26 15.47 -10.57
C ALA A 230 28.38 15.78 -9.56
N PRO A 231 29.26 16.76 -9.82
CA PRO A 231 30.23 17.24 -8.84
C PRO A 231 29.54 17.61 -7.51
N ASN A 232 30.18 17.25 -6.39
CA ASN A 232 29.69 17.53 -5.03
C ASN A 232 28.34 16.87 -4.65
N THR A 233 27.87 15.87 -5.39
CA THR A 233 26.70 15.05 -5.00
C THR A 233 27.16 13.70 -4.44
N PRO A 234 26.53 13.17 -3.38
CA PRO A 234 26.81 11.81 -2.96
C PRO A 234 26.37 10.81 -4.04
N PRO A 235 27.04 9.66 -4.18
CA PRO A 235 26.57 8.60 -5.05
C PRO A 235 25.23 8.06 -4.55
N LEU A 236 24.42 7.52 -5.47
CA LEU A 236 23.12 6.94 -5.11
C LEU A 236 23.28 5.73 -4.20
N VAL A 237 24.32 4.93 -4.44
CA VAL A 237 24.63 3.71 -3.68
C VAL A 237 26.11 3.74 -3.29
N PRO A 238 26.48 3.50 -2.02
CA PRO A 238 27.89 3.45 -1.62
C PRO A 238 28.69 2.32 -2.29
N ASN A 239 29.99 2.51 -2.48
CA ASN A 239 30.90 1.49 -3.03
C ASN A 239 30.86 0.16 -2.26
N ALA A 240 30.62 0.20 -0.95
CA ALA A 240 30.58 -0.97 -0.08
C ALA A 240 29.29 -1.81 -0.20
N SER A 241 28.31 -1.39 -1.03
CA SER A 241 27.00 -2.03 -1.05
C SER A 241 27.00 -3.49 -1.52
N ALA A 242 27.98 -3.91 -2.33
CA ALA A 242 28.10 -5.34 -2.69
C ALA A 242 28.32 -6.25 -1.47
N ALA A 243 29.10 -5.80 -0.48
CA ALA A 243 29.31 -6.52 0.76
C ALA A 243 28.05 -6.49 1.65
N MET A 244 27.35 -5.36 1.67
CA MET A 244 26.10 -5.20 2.44
C MET A 244 24.97 -6.11 1.95
N LEU A 245 25.01 -6.58 0.70
CA LEU A 245 24.02 -7.50 0.11
C LEU A 245 24.28 -8.99 0.42
N GLN A 246 25.47 -9.35 0.90
CA GLN A 246 25.84 -10.75 1.18
C GLN A 246 24.88 -11.48 2.13
N PRO A 247 24.46 -10.91 3.29
CA PRO A 247 23.56 -11.63 4.18
C PRO A 247 22.18 -11.86 3.54
N GLN A 248 21.64 -10.88 2.81
CA GLN A 248 20.35 -11.06 2.11
C GLN A 248 20.49 -12.05 0.95
N LEU A 249 21.61 -12.04 0.23
CA LEU A 249 21.88 -12.99 -0.84
C LEU A 249 21.91 -14.43 -0.29
N ALA A 250 22.57 -14.66 0.84
CA ALA A 250 22.62 -15.98 1.48
C ALA A 250 21.22 -16.49 1.86
N LEU A 251 20.35 -15.61 2.38
CA LEU A 251 18.96 -15.96 2.69
C LEU A 251 18.17 -16.35 1.42
N ILE A 252 18.32 -15.59 0.34
CA ILE A 252 17.66 -15.87 -0.94
C ILE A 252 18.17 -17.19 -1.53
N GLN A 253 19.48 -17.41 -1.56
CA GLN A 253 20.08 -18.65 -2.06
C GLN A 253 19.58 -19.88 -1.29
N LYS A 254 19.49 -19.76 0.04
CA LYS A 254 18.90 -20.80 0.88
C LYS A 254 17.44 -21.05 0.51
N ALA A 255 16.61 -20.01 0.42
CA ALA A 255 15.19 -20.15 0.08
C ALA A 255 14.97 -20.79 -1.31
N VAL A 256 15.81 -20.44 -2.29
CA VAL A 256 15.79 -21.06 -3.62
C VAL A 256 16.17 -22.54 -3.53
N ALA A 257 17.24 -22.88 -2.81
CA ALA A 257 17.66 -24.27 -2.62
C ALA A 257 16.58 -25.12 -1.94
N ASP A 258 15.99 -24.60 -0.85
CA ASP A 258 14.92 -25.26 -0.11
C ASP A 258 13.69 -25.53 -1.01
N ARG A 259 13.31 -24.57 -1.85
CA ARG A 259 12.21 -24.76 -2.81
C ARG A 259 12.54 -25.81 -3.88
N LEU A 260 13.72 -25.74 -4.49
CA LEU A 260 14.13 -26.71 -5.52
C LEU A 260 14.16 -28.12 -4.95
N TYR A 261 14.67 -28.27 -3.71
CA TYR A 261 14.64 -29.54 -2.99
C TYR A 261 13.20 -30.04 -2.79
N ALA A 262 12.29 -29.19 -2.29
CA ALA A 262 10.89 -29.56 -2.09
C ALA A 262 10.19 -29.97 -3.40
N GLN A 263 10.47 -29.30 -4.51
CA GLN A 263 9.94 -29.67 -5.83
C GLN A 263 10.46 -31.03 -6.31
N SER A 264 11.76 -31.31 -6.10
CA SER A 264 12.35 -32.60 -6.45
C SER A 264 11.74 -33.74 -5.64
N LEU A 265 11.51 -33.52 -4.34
CA LEU A 265 10.86 -34.49 -3.45
C LEU A 265 9.42 -34.75 -3.89
N ALA A 266 8.63 -33.70 -4.12
CA ALA A 266 7.25 -33.83 -4.59
C ALA A 266 7.16 -34.60 -5.92
N THR A 267 8.10 -34.35 -6.83
CA THR A 267 8.20 -35.08 -8.10
C THR A 267 8.50 -36.56 -7.86
N SER A 268 9.47 -36.87 -7.00
CA SER A 268 9.83 -38.25 -6.67
C SER A 268 8.67 -39.04 -6.04
N LEU A 269 7.89 -38.40 -5.15
CA LEU A 269 6.72 -39.00 -4.51
C LEU A 269 5.60 -39.26 -5.51
N ARG A 270 5.37 -38.32 -6.43
CA ARG A 270 4.39 -38.49 -7.52
C ARG A 270 4.78 -39.64 -8.44
N THR A 271 6.04 -39.72 -8.85
CA THR A 271 6.54 -40.82 -9.67
C THR A 271 6.38 -42.16 -8.96
N ARG A 272 6.72 -42.25 -7.67
CA ARG A 272 6.53 -43.48 -6.87
C ARG A 272 5.06 -43.88 -6.75
N ALA A 273 4.15 -42.93 -6.58
CA ALA A 273 2.72 -43.21 -6.51
C ALA A 273 2.17 -43.74 -7.86
N GLN A 274 2.72 -43.28 -8.99
CA GLN A 274 2.34 -43.72 -10.33
C GLN A 274 2.92 -45.09 -10.69
N THR A 275 4.10 -45.44 -10.17
CA THR A 275 4.76 -46.74 -10.43
C THR A 275 4.45 -47.79 -9.38
N ALA A 276 3.73 -47.43 -8.30
CA ALA A 276 3.26 -48.38 -7.32
C ALA A 276 2.33 -49.41 -8.02
N PRO A 277 2.58 -50.73 -7.86
CA PRO A 277 1.68 -51.72 -8.38
C PRO A 277 0.28 -51.47 -7.82
N ALA A 278 -0.75 -51.53 -8.67
CA ALA A 278 -2.14 -51.44 -8.24
C ALA A 278 -2.34 -52.37 -7.03
N PRO A 279 -3.05 -51.94 -5.97
CA PRO A 279 -3.29 -52.82 -4.83
C PRO A 279 -3.87 -54.11 -5.40
N ALA A 280 -3.17 -55.23 -5.18
CA ALA A 280 -3.62 -56.52 -5.62
C ALA A 280 -5.08 -56.65 -5.18
N ALA A 281 -5.99 -56.78 -6.14
CA ALA A 281 -7.40 -56.93 -5.89
C ALA A 281 -7.55 -57.96 -4.77
N SER A 282 -8.07 -57.51 -3.63
CA SER A 282 -8.32 -58.37 -2.49
C SER A 282 -9.09 -59.60 -2.97
N ALA A 283 -8.60 -60.74 -2.53
CA ALA A 283 -9.07 -62.11 -2.71
C ALA A 283 -10.58 -62.27 -2.94
N PRO A 284 -11.01 -63.35 -3.65
CA PRO A 284 -12.41 -63.62 -3.90
C PRO A 284 -13.19 -63.64 -2.59
N SER A 285 -14.30 -62.90 -2.57
CA SER A 285 -15.30 -62.94 -1.52
C SER A 285 -15.71 -64.39 -1.27
N VAL A 286 -15.32 -64.92 -0.11
CA VAL A 286 -15.85 -66.20 0.38
C VAL A 286 -17.33 -65.98 0.63
N GLN A 287 -18.15 -66.48 -0.31
CA GLN A 287 -19.58 -66.62 -0.13
C GLN A 287 -19.79 -67.58 1.04
N SER A 288 -20.19 -67.03 2.19
CA SER A 288 -20.76 -67.81 3.28
C SER A 288 -22.10 -68.38 2.81
N THR A 289 -22.08 -69.63 2.34
CA THR A 289 -23.26 -70.45 2.14
C THR A 289 -23.77 -70.93 3.49
N SER A 290 -24.72 -70.20 4.09
CA SER A 290 -25.62 -70.78 5.09
C SER A 290 -26.85 -71.34 4.39
N ALA A 291 -26.98 -72.66 4.48
CA ALA A 291 -28.09 -73.45 4.00
C ALA A 291 -29.40 -73.15 4.76
N THR A 292 -30.51 -73.02 4.04
CA THR A 292 -31.90 -73.23 4.50
C THR A 292 -32.17 -74.74 4.65
N PRO A 293 -33.17 -75.24 5.43
CA PRO A 293 -34.62 -74.98 5.25
C PRO A 293 -35.36 -74.77 6.62
N ALA A 294 -36.61 -74.36 6.79
CA ALA A 294 -37.87 -74.77 6.16
C ALA A 294 -39.06 -73.90 6.69
N ALA A 295 -40.15 -73.86 5.91
CA ALA A 295 -41.58 -73.63 6.26
C ALA A 295 -41.99 -72.28 6.91
N ALA A 296 -43.07 -71.56 6.55
CA ALA A 296 -44.29 -71.87 5.81
C ALA A 296 -44.94 -70.58 5.20
N ARG A 297 -45.35 -70.66 3.92
CA ARG A 297 -46.64 -70.33 3.25
C ARG A 297 -47.65 -69.28 3.83
N PRO A 298 -48.61 -68.77 3.01
CA PRO A 298 -48.54 -67.60 2.11
C PRO A 298 -49.67 -66.57 2.39
N THR A 299 -49.77 -65.46 1.63
CA THR A 299 -50.97 -65.07 0.82
C THR A 299 -50.91 -63.62 0.29
N THR A 300 -51.37 -63.47 -0.96
CA THR A 300 -52.10 -62.32 -1.59
C THR A 300 -51.37 -60.98 -1.73
N SER A 301 -50.92 -60.54 -2.91
CA SER A 301 -51.60 -60.18 -4.20
C SER A 301 -51.83 -58.67 -4.34
N GLU A 302 -51.37 -58.16 -5.50
CA GLU A 302 -51.85 -56.98 -6.26
C GLU A 302 -51.58 -55.58 -5.68
N ASP A 303 -51.40 -54.51 -6.46
CA ASP A 303 -51.16 -54.23 -7.88
C ASP A 303 -50.94 -52.69 -7.96
N THR A 304 -50.34 -52.21 -9.04
CA THR A 304 -50.20 -50.81 -9.49
C THR A 304 -49.23 -49.93 -8.69
N GLY A 305 -48.35 -49.11 -9.27
CA GLY A 305 -48.09 -48.75 -10.65
C GLY A 305 -47.13 -47.54 -10.61
N THR A 306 -46.09 -47.58 -11.47
CA THR A 306 -45.40 -46.44 -12.11
C THR A 306 -45.32 -45.12 -11.32
N GLY A 307 -44.17 -44.65 -10.82
CA GLY A 307 -42.92 -44.46 -11.57
C GLY A 307 -42.71 -42.98 -11.85
N THR A 308 -41.75 -42.33 -11.19
CA THR A 308 -40.81 -41.32 -11.73
C THR A 308 -40.04 -40.63 -10.59
N ASN A 309 -38.71 -40.76 -10.63
CA ASN A 309 -37.71 -39.94 -9.94
C ASN A 309 -37.71 -38.50 -10.54
N PRO A 310 -37.17 -37.44 -9.88
CA PRO A 310 -35.79 -37.46 -9.38
C PRO A 310 -35.44 -36.62 -8.13
N ALA A 311 -34.27 -36.99 -7.58
CA ALA A 311 -33.28 -36.25 -6.81
C ALA A 311 -33.55 -34.80 -6.39
N THR A 312 -33.36 -34.51 -5.10
CA THR A 312 -32.73 -33.25 -4.68
C THR A 312 -31.93 -33.42 -3.38
N SER A 313 -30.74 -32.85 -3.43
CA SER A 313 -29.64 -32.76 -2.46
C SER A 313 -30.00 -32.15 -1.10
N ALA A 314 -29.45 -32.73 -0.04
CA ALA A 314 -29.43 -32.16 1.31
C ALA A 314 -28.39 -31.02 1.46
N PRO A 315 -28.63 -30.00 2.30
CA PRO A 315 -27.70 -28.89 2.53
C PRO A 315 -26.58 -29.25 3.52
N PRO A 316 -25.41 -28.56 3.48
CA PRO A 316 -24.29 -28.83 4.38
C PRO A 316 -24.50 -28.25 5.81
N PRO A 317 -23.81 -28.79 6.83
CA PRO A 317 -24.01 -28.42 8.23
C PRO A 317 -23.30 -27.11 8.63
N ALA A 318 -23.84 -26.43 9.65
CA ALA A 318 -23.41 -25.14 10.18
C ALA A 318 -22.06 -25.18 10.94
N PRO A 319 -21.30 -24.06 11.00
CA PRO A 319 -20.01 -23.99 11.68
C PRO A 319 -20.12 -23.88 13.21
N PRO A 320 -19.08 -24.30 13.97
CA PRO A 320 -19.07 -24.29 15.43
C PRO A 320 -18.84 -22.90 16.05
N PRO A 321 -19.23 -22.67 17.32
CA PRO A 321 -19.17 -21.37 17.99
C PRO A 321 -17.73 -20.95 18.38
N ALA A 322 -17.50 -19.63 18.42
CA ALA A 322 -16.23 -18.99 18.74
C ALA A 322 -15.82 -19.11 20.23
N PRO A 323 -14.51 -19.08 20.55
CA PRO A 323 -14.02 -19.22 21.92
C PRO A 323 -14.16 -17.92 22.75
N THR A 324 -14.50 -18.11 24.02
CA THR A 324 -14.66 -17.07 25.06
C THR A 324 -13.32 -16.42 25.42
N VAL A 325 -13.25 -15.08 25.40
CA VAL A 325 -12.08 -14.31 25.84
C VAL A 325 -12.17 -14.07 27.35
N GLU A 326 -11.24 -14.64 28.13
CA GLU A 326 -11.02 -14.28 29.53
C GLU A 326 -10.33 -12.91 29.63
N THR A 327 -10.85 -12.03 30.47
CA THR A 327 -10.27 -10.73 30.81
C THR A 327 -9.23 -10.87 31.93
N PRO A 328 -8.00 -10.32 31.80
CA PRO A 328 -7.06 -10.27 32.92
C PRO A 328 -7.37 -9.12 33.89
N PRO A 329 -7.02 -9.26 35.19
CA PRO A 329 -7.40 -8.30 36.23
C PRO A 329 -6.57 -6.99 36.19
N SER A 330 -7.22 -5.92 36.64
CA SER A 330 -6.71 -4.55 36.70
C SER A 330 -5.51 -4.42 37.64
N VAL A 331 -4.38 -3.88 37.13
CA VAL A 331 -3.23 -3.50 37.95
C VAL A 331 -3.34 -2.03 38.35
N THR A 332 -3.38 -1.82 39.65
CA THR A 332 -3.46 -0.55 40.37
C THR A 332 -2.19 0.29 40.15
N ARG A 333 -2.35 1.59 39.86
CA ARG A 333 -1.25 2.57 39.80
C ARG A 333 -0.57 2.71 41.17
N SER A 334 0.77 2.62 41.19
CA SER A 334 1.59 3.19 42.27
C SER A 334 2.77 3.96 41.71
N SER A 335 2.70 5.28 41.92
CA SER A 335 3.73 6.25 42.28
C SER A 335 5.13 6.19 41.65
N MET A 336 5.45 7.24 40.89
CA MET A 336 6.79 7.66 40.46
C MET A 336 7.73 8.01 41.63
N PRO A 337 9.05 7.99 41.37
CA PRO A 337 9.90 9.10 41.79
C PRO A 337 10.72 9.75 40.65
N SER A 338 10.98 11.02 40.89
CA SER A 338 11.58 12.12 40.13
C SER A 338 13.02 11.95 39.63
N HIS A 339 13.31 12.57 38.47
CA HIS A 339 14.64 12.80 37.88
C HIS A 339 15.59 13.67 38.73
N PRO A 340 16.91 13.50 38.54
CA PRO A 340 17.89 14.60 38.62
C PRO A 340 18.48 14.98 37.22
N PRO A 341 19.04 16.20 37.07
CA PRO A 341 19.27 16.85 35.77
C PRO A 341 20.60 16.51 35.08
N ALA A 342 20.62 16.71 33.76
CA ALA A 342 21.75 16.55 32.86
C ALA A 342 22.89 17.53 33.15
N GLN A 343 24.13 17.01 33.25
CA GLN A 343 25.35 17.81 33.28
C GLN A 343 25.89 18.03 31.87
N ALA A 344 26.06 19.30 31.52
CA ALA A 344 26.69 19.78 30.31
C ALA A 344 28.21 19.51 30.36
N VAL A 345 28.71 18.76 29.37
CA VAL A 345 30.15 18.63 29.13
C VAL A 345 30.58 19.75 28.19
N ARG A 346 31.37 20.68 28.74
CA ARG A 346 32.12 21.70 28.00
C ARG A 346 33.16 21.02 27.12
N ALA A 347 33.18 21.38 25.84
CA ALA A 347 34.30 21.10 24.95
C ALA A 347 35.33 22.22 25.12
N ASP A 348 36.43 21.93 25.81
CA ASP A 348 37.65 22.73 25.73
C ASP A 348 38.45 22.28 24.52
N ALA A 349 38.88 23.28 23.75
CA ALA A 349 39.85 23.17 22.68
C ALA A 349 41.24 22.96 23.28
N ASP A 350 42.00 22.00 22.76
CA ASP A 350 43.45 22.11 22.72
C ASP A 350 44.06 21.33 21.56
N ASP A 351 45.24 21.78 21.21
CA ASP A 351 45.94 21.83 19.94
C ASP A 351 46.78 20.56 19.64
N SER A 352 47.22 20.45 18.39
CA SER A 352 48.49 19.84 17.96
C SER A 352 48.66 18.29 17.88
N ASN A 353 48.65 17.76 16.64
CA ASN A 353 49.76 17.00 16.00
C ASN A 353 49.30 16.41 14.64
N HIS A 354 49.77 16.88 13.48
CA HIS A 354 50.97 16.38 12.80
C HIS A 354 51.20 14.87 12.93
N TYR A 355 50.86 14.09 11.88
CA TYR A 355 51.85 13.34 11.08
C TYR A 355 51.21 12.73 9.82
N ARG A 356 51.99 12.81 8.74
CA ARG A 356 51.82 12.17 7.43
C ARG A 356 51.75 10.64 7.55
N ASN A 357 50.82 10.01 6.84
CA ASN A 357 51.08 9.15 5.66
C ASN A 357 49.77 8.58 5.10
#